data_AF-A0AAU0LVZ5-F1
#
_entry.id   AF-A0AAU0LVZ5-F1
#
_cell.length_a   1.000
_cell.length_b   1.000
_cell.length_c   1.000
_cell.angle_alpha   90.00
_cell.angle_beta   90.00
_cell.angle_gamma   90.00
#
_symmetry.space_group_name_H-M   'P 1'
#
loop_
_entity.id
_entity.type
_entity.pdbx_description
1 polymer ?
#
loop_
_entity_poly.entity_id
_entity_poly.type
_entity_poly.pdbx_seq_one_letter_code
_entity_poly.pdbx_strand_id
1 'polypeptide(L)'
;MNKLLGYIISASLLLAGESVYCQIAVSTSNDIGIGTASPTFPLQFSKPQIRFTSFGNYGAGTNALHIDMQNTDPRINSVNKVVFYNLTSTGHIDVEARSYIQVSDERLKTNIKRIVTAQGESALGKVLQLNGYSYDWKDGMVQRSVNGSGNNHQIGFLAQEVEKIIPEAVVTADSSGVKAMSYNYIIPYLVEAIKEQQKTIEELKVLIAEKQRTKNASLAAPVPINTKKEE
;
A
#
# COMPACT_ATOMS: atom_id res chain seq x y z
N MET A 1 5.95 -65.91 34.20
CA MET A 1 6.72 -64.76 33.66
C MET A 1 6.55 -64.56 32.15
N ASN A 2 6.38 -65.62 31.35
CA ASN A 2 6.41 -65.51 29.87
C ASN A 2 5.15 -64.94 29.20
N LYS A 3 3.96 -65.04 29.82
CA LYS A 3 2.72 -64.45 29.27
C LYS A 3 2.65 -62.92 29.42
N LEU A 4 3.25 -62.38 30.48
CA LEU A 4 3.29 -60.93 30.73
C LEU A 4 4.25 -60.22 29.74
N LEU A 5 5.39 -60.86 29.44
CA LEU A 5 6.35 -60.35 28.46
C LEU A 5 5.75 -60.32 27.04
N GLY A 6 4.95 -61.33 26.68
CA GLY A 6 4.23 -61.36 25.41
C GLY A 6 3.18 -60.25 25.28
N TYR A 7 2.46 -59.93 26.36
CA TYR A 7 1.49 -58.82 26.39
C TYR A 7 2.16 -57.44 26.32
N ILE A 8 3.34 -57.27 26.91
CA ILE A 8 4.10 -56.02 26.83
C ILE A 8 4.62 -55.80 25.40
N ILE A 9 5.11 -56.85 24.73
CA ILE A 9 5.58 -56.77 23.35
C ILE A 9 4.42 -56.48 22.38
N SER A 10 3.26 -57.11 22.55
CA SER A 10 2.09 -56.83 21.71
C SER A 10 1.47 -55.45 21.96
N ALA A 11 1.49 -54.96 23.20
CA ALA A 11 1.10 -53.57 23.51
C ALA A 11 2.09 -52.54 22.93
N SER A 12 3.40 -52.86 22.90
CA SER A 12 4.42 -51.99 22.31
C SER A 12 4.26 -51.84 20.80
N LEU A 13 3.85 -52.90 20.10
CA LEU A 13 3.65 -52.90 18.65
C LEU A 13 2.40 -52.11 18.22
N LEU A 14 1.43 -51.94 19.13
CA LEU A 14 0.22 -51.12 18.90
C LEU A 14 0.46 -49.61 19.10
N LEU A 15 1.62 -49.23 19.68
CA LEU A 15 2.00 -47.86 20.00
C LEU A 15 3.08 -47.29 19.05
N ALA A 16 3.53 -48.06 18.05
CA ALA A 16 4.31 -47.53 16.96
C ALA A 16 3.39 -46.68 16.06
N GLY A 17 3.31 -45.38 16.36
CA GLY A 17 2.65 -44.40 15.51
C GLY A 17 3.36 -44.31 14.16
N GLU A 18 2.98 -45.17 13.22
CA GLU A 18 3.39 -45.02 11.83
C GLU A 18 2.79 -43.72 11.31
N SER A 19 3.65 -42.77 10.97
CA SER A 19 3.23 -41.59 10.21
C SER A 19 2.89 -42.06 8.80
N VAL A 20 1.64 -42.47 8.59
CA VAL A 20 1.14 -42.84 7.26
C VAL A 20 1.03 -41.56 6.44
N TYR A 21 2.01 -41.33 5.57
CA TYR A 21 1.93 -40.27 4.57
C TYR A 21 0.91 -40.67 3.51
N CYS A 22 -0.36 -40.28 3.71
CA CYS A 22 -1.37 -40.42 2.68
C CYS A 22 -1.24 -39.28 1.65
N GLN A 23 -1.46 -39.61 0.37
CA GLN A 23 -1.54 -38.59 -0.67
C GLN A 23 -2.82 -37.75 -0.52
N ILE A 24 -3.94 -38.43 -0.25
CA ILE A 24 -5.25 -37.81 0.06
C ILE A 24 -5.86 -38.58 1.25
N ALA A 25 -6.39 -37.87 2.23
CA ALA A 25 -7.21 -38.41 3.30
C ALA A 25 -8.49 -37.59 3.47
N VAL A 26 -9.54 -38.26 3.95
CA VAL A 26 -10.79 -37.63 4.36
C VAL A 26 -11.00 -37.98 5.84
N SER A 27 -11.13 -36.96 6.70
CA SER A 27 -11.36 -37.16 8.14
C SER A 27 -12.79 -37.63 8.41
N THR A 28 -13.05 -38.10 9.64
CA THR A 28 -14.43 -38.40 10.10
C THR A 28 -15.34 -37.17 10.14
N SER A 29 -14.76 -35.96 10.10
CA SER A 29 -15.47 -34.68 10.01
C SER A 29 -15.66 -34.18 8.58
N ASN A 30 -15.34 -35.01 7.57
CA ASN A 30 -15.34 -34.67 6.13
C ASN A 30 -14.29 -33.64 5.70
N ASP A 31 -13.24 -33.44 6.49
CA ASP A 31 -12.13 -32.58 6.09
C ASP A 31 -11.22 -33.31 5.10
N ILE A 32 -10.80 -32.63 4.04
CA ILE A 32 -9.92 -33.19 3.00
C ILE A 32 -8.47 -32.76 3.26
N GLY A 33 -7.59 -33.74 3.50
CA GLY A 33 -6.15 -33.55 3.65
C GLY A 33 -5.38 -34.02 2.43
N ILE A 34 -4.49 -33.20 1.87
CA ILE A 34 -3.53 -33.60 0.83
C ILE A 34 -2.12 -33.58 1.42
N GLY A 35 -1.49 -34.76 1.50
CA GLY A 35 -0.20 -34.96 2.17
C GLY A 35 -0.26 -34.94 3.72
N THR A 36 -1.45 -35.03 4.31
CA THR A 36 -1.67 -35.17 5.77
C THR A 36 -2.82 -36.14 6.05
N ALA A 37 -2.64 -37.06 7.00
CA ALA A 37 -3.65 -38.03 7.42
C ALA A 37 -4.61 -37.49 8.50
N SER A 38 -4.30 -36.32 9.06
CA SER A 38 -5.07 -35.69 10.12
C SER A 38 -5.28 -34.21 9.79
N PRO A 39 -6.11 -33.88 8.79
CA PRO A 39 -6.44 -32.50 8.48
C PRO A 39 -7.15 -31.83 9.67
N THR A 40 -6.83 -30.55 9.88
CA THR A 40 -7.37 -29.68 10.94
C THR A 40 -8.24 -28.54 10.38
N PHE A 41 -8.40 -28.52 9.05
CA PHE A 41 -9.23 -27.57 8.30
C PHE A 41 -10.02 -28.34 7.24
N PRO A 42 -11.20 -27.85 6.83
CA PRO A 42 -12.05 -28.51 5.81
C PRO A 42 -11.32 -28.89 4.52
N LEU A 43 -10.31 -28.12 4.13
CA LEU A 43 -9.35 -28.48 3.09
C LEU A 43 -7.95 -28.05 3.53
N GLN A 44 -7.02 -29.00 3.68
CA GLN A 44 -5.64 -28.76 4.13
C GLN A 44 -4.62 -29.39 3.19
N PHE A 45 -3.59 -28.62 2.86
CA PHE A 45 -2.39 -29.11 2.16
C PHE A 45 -1.22 -29.12 3.14
N SER A 46 -0.49 -30.23 3.20
CA SER A 46 0.72 -30.35 4.04
C SER A 46 1.91 -29.58 3.46
N LYS A 47 1.91 -29.35 2.13
CA LYS A 47 2.92 -28.54 1.45
C LYS A 47 2.52 -27.06 1.47
N PRO A 48 3.51 -26.14 1.55
CA PRO A 48 3.25 -24.71 1.74
C PRO A 48 2.77 -23.97 0.47
N GLN A 49 2.61 -24.66 -0.66
CA GLN A 49 2.28 -24.05 -1.94
C GLN A 49 1.35 -24.94 -2.75
N ILE A 50 0.38 -24.29 -3.38
CA ILE A 50 -0.53 -24.87 -4.37
C ILE A 50 -0.22 -24.17 -5.70
N ARG A 51 0.06 -24.95 -6.74
CA ARG A 51 0.31 -24.43 -8.09
C ARG A 51 -0.78 -24.93 -9.03
N PHE A 52 -1.48 -24.00 -9.65
CA PHE A 52 -2.38 -24.28 -10.78
C PHE A 52 -1.62 -23.96 -12.07
N THR A 53 -1.40 -24.95 -12.93
CA THR A 53 -0.62 -24.80 -14.17
C THR A 53 -1.46 -24.36 -15.36
N SER A 54 -2.77 -24.63 -15.31
CA SER A 54 -3.75 -24.22 -16.31
C SER A 54 -5.13 -24.29 -15.68
N PHE A 55 -6.03 -23.42 -16.14
CA PHE A 55 -7.45 -23.53 -15.86
C PHE A 55 -8.15 -23.80 -17.18
N GLY A 56 -9.09 -24.75 -17.18
CA GLY A 56 -9.87 -25.07 -18.37
C GLY A 56 -10.68 -23.86 -18.82
N ASN A 57 -10.82 -23.70 -20.14
CA ASN A 57 -11.63 -22.64 -20.74
C ASN A 57 -13.12 -22.94 -20.47
N TYR A 58 -13.77 -22.22 -19.54
CA TYR A 58 -15.18 -22.44 -19.21
C TYR A 58 -16.08 -21.54 -20.07
N GLY A 59 -16.13 -21.81 -21.38
CA GLY A 59 -16.93 -21.04 -22.33
C GLY A 59 -16.42 -19.60 -22.56
N ALA A 60 -16.94 -18.95 -23.58
CA ALA A 60 -16.45 -17.65 -24.06
C ALA A 60 -16.38 -16.57 -22.94
N GLY A 61 -15.16 -16.23 -22.50
CA GLY A 61 -14.89 -15.00 -21.75
C GLY A 61 -14.82 -15.09 -20.22
N THR A 62 -14.63 -16.25 -19.61
CA THR A 62 -14.55 -16.38 -18.13
C THR A 62 -13.11 -16.46 -17.61
N ASN A 63 -12.86 -15.84 -16.46
CA ASN A 63 -11.55 -15.84 -15.81
C ASN A 63 -11.24 -17.23 -15.24
N ALA A 64 -9.97 -17.60 -15.38
CA ALA A 64 -9.43 -18.91 -15.08
C ALA A 64 -9.58 -19.35 -13.60
N LEU A 65 -9.45 -18.42 -12.64
CA LEU A 65 -9.56 -18.69 -11.20
C LEU A 65 -10.54 -17.71 -10.56
N HIS A 66 -11.63 -18.22 -9.99
CA HIS A 66 -12.56 -17.45 -9.15
C HIS A 66 -12.40 -17.88 -7.69
N ILE A 67 -12.32 -16.91 -6.79
CA ILE A 67 -12.41 -17.11 -5.34
C ILE A 67 -13.69 -16.41 -4.88
N ASP A 68 -14.81 -17.11 -4.99
CA ASP A 68 -16.11 -16.59 -4.56
C ASP A 68 -16.26 -16.76 -3.05
N MET A 69 -16.35 -15.63 -2.33
CA MET A 69 -16.52 -15.63 -0.88
C MET A 69 -17.91 -15.07 -0.53
N GLN A 70 -18.81 -15.92 -0.04
CA GLN A 70 -20.23 -15.58 0.15
C GLN A 70 -20.56 -14.99 1.53
N ASN A 71 -19.64 -15.08 2.49
CA ASN A 71 -19.86 -14.57 3.84
C ASN A 71 -19.74 -13.05 3.90
N THR A 72 -20.37 -12.42 4.90
CA THR A 72 -20.08 -11.03 5.25
C THR A 72 -18.63 -10.91 5.69
N ASP A 73 -17.91 -9.89 5.20
CA ASP A 73 -16.52 -9.61 5.59
C ASP A 73 -15.50 -10.72 5.29
N PRO A 74 -15.39 -11.21 4.04
CA PRO A 74 -14.34 -12.15 3.70
C PRO A 74 -12.96 -11.52 3.91
N ARG A 75 -11.98 -12.35 4.30
CA ARG A 75 -10.59 -11.94 4.50
C ARG A 75 -9.68 -12.89 3.73
N ILE A 76 -8.73 -12.31 3.00
CA ILE A 76 -7.51 -12.98 2.56
C ILE A 76 -6.41 -12.43 3.47
N ASN A 77 -5.87 -13.26 4.35
CA ASN A 77 -4.89 -12.81 5.34
C ASN A 77 -3.53 -13.52 5.20
N SER A 78 -2.52 -12.81 5.66
CA SER A 78 -1.17 -13.28 5.92
C SER A 78 -0.73 -12.61 7.21
N VAL A 79 0.32 -13.12 7.87
CA VAL A 79 0.82 -12.54 9.12
C VAL A 79 1.23 -11.07 8.93
N ASN A 80 1.72 -10.71 7.74
CA ASN A 80 2.25 -9.37 7.48
C ASN A 80 1.74 -8.74 6.17
N LYS A 81 1.83 -9.45 5.04
CA LYS A 81 1.46 -8.91 3.72
C LYS A 81 0.91 -9.97 2.77
N VAL A 82 0.01 -9.54 1.88
CA VAL A 82 -0.42 -10.29 0.69
C VAL A 82 0.32 -9.69 -0.51
N VAL A 83 1.08 -10.50 -1.24
CA VAL A 83 1.91 -10.05 -2.37
C VAL A 83 1.40 -10.69 -3.64
N PHE A 84 1.09 -9.87 -4.64
CA PHE A 84 0.72 -10.32 -5.99
C PHE A 84 1.92 -10.14 -6.92
N TYR A 85 2.69 -11.22 -7.10
CA TYR A 85 3.92 -11.23 -7.89
C TYR A 85 3.92 -12.40 -8.87
N ASN A 86 4.32 -12.14 -10.11
CA ASN A 86 4.44 -13.17 -11.14
C ASN A 86 5.92 -13.54 -11.34
N LEU A 87 6.26 -14.78 -10.97
CA LEU A 87 7.61 -15.34 -11.10
C LEU A 87 8.03 -15.56 -12.56
N THR A 88 7.10 -15.74 -13.50
CA THR A 88 7.42 -16.00 -14.91
C THR A 88 7.62 -14.72 -15.71
N SER A 89 7.04 -13.60 -15.27
CA SER A 89 7.16 -12.29 -15.93
C SER A 89 7.96 -11.25 -15.15
N THR A 90 8.77 -11.69 -14.17
CA THR A 90 9.70 -10.84 -13.40
C THR A 90 9.06 -9.55 -12.86
N GLY A 91 7.82 -9.62 -12.36
CA GLY A 91 7.10 -8.39 -12.03
C GLY A 91 5.95 -8.55 -11.03
N HIS A 92 5.66 -7.43 -10.37
CA HIS A 92 4.37 -7.21 -9.72
C HIS A 92 3.28 -7.09 -10.79
N ILE A 93 2.04 -7.42 -10.44
CA ILE A 93 0.91 -7.34 -11.37
C ILE A 93 0.06 -6.09 -11.12
N ASP A 94 -0.73 -5.70 -12.12
CA ASP A 94 -1.78 -4.70 -11.96
C ASP A 94 -2.96 -5.28 -11.19
N VAL A 95 -3.54 -4.49 -10.27
CA VAL A 95 -4.73 -4.86 -9.49
C VAL A 95 -5.87 -3.92 -9.83
N GLU A 96 -6.88 -4.45 -10.51
CA GLU A 96 -8.12 -3.74 -10.78
C GLU A 96 -9.12 -3.99 -9.65
N ALA A 97 -9.47 -2.92 -8.94
CA ALA A 97 -10.48 -2.97 -7.89
C ALA A 97 -11.37 -1.74 -8.00
N ARG A 98 -12.66 -1.90 -7.71
CA ARG A 98 -13.60 -0.78 -7.67
C ARG A 98 -13.21 0.25 -6.59
N SER A 99 -12.62 -0.19 -5.47
CA SER A 99 -12.24 0.70 -4.37
C SER A 99 -11.20 0.06 -3.45
N TYR A 100 -10.30 0.87 -2.90
CA TYR A 100 -9.37 0.52 -1.84
C TYR A 100 -9.71 1.30 -0.57
N ILE A 101 -10.21 0.61 0.45
CA ILE A 101 -10.61 1.22 1.73
C ILE A 101 -9.56 0.86 2.79
N GLN A 102 -9.01 1.87 3.46
CA GLN A 102 -8.03 1.69 4.53
C GLN A 102 -8.68 1.98 5.89
N VAL A 103 -8.44 1.10 6.86
CA VAL A 103 -8.89 1.30 8.24
C VAL A 103 -8.16 2.50 8.84
N SER A 104 -8.91 3.47 9.35
CA SER A 104 -8.36 4.76 9.83
C SER A 104 -9.06 5.26 11.11
N ASP A 105 -9.61 4.35 11.92
CA ASP A 105 -10.33 4.64 13.16
C ASP A 105 -9.38 5.22 14.25
N GLU A 106 -9.83 6.23 15.00
CA GLU A 106 -9.04 6.87 16.06
C GLU A 106 -8.68 5.92 17.20
N ARG A 107 -9.55 4.94 17.49
CA ARG A 107 -9.36 3.96 18.58
C ARG A 107 -8.22 2.99 18.30
N LEU A 108 -7.83 2.87 17.03
CA LEU A 108 -6.73 2.03 16.57
C LEU A 108 -5.42 2.81 16.42
N LYS A 109 -5.39 4.07 16.87
CA LYS A 109 -4.25 4.98 16.74
C LYS A 109 -3.82 5.52 18.11
N THR A 110 -2.53 5.76 18.25
CA THR A 110 -1.94 6.40 19.44
C THR A 110 -0.90 7.42 19.00
N ASN A 111 -0.41 8.25 19.92
CA ASN A 111 0.59 9.31 19.65
C ASN A 111 0.17 10.25 18.50
N ILE A 112 -1.12 10.58 18.43
CA ILE A 112 -1.69 11.40 17.35
C ILE A 112 -1.13 12.83 17.46
N LYS A 113 -0.29 13.20 16.50
CA LYS A 113 0.22 14.55 16.31
C LYS A 113 -0.27 15.07 14.97
N ARG A 114 -0.65 16.34 14.90
CA ARG A 114 -0.91 16.95 13.60
C ARG A 114 0.36 16.93 12.77
N ILE A 115 0.21 16.84 11.45
CA ILE A 115 1.27 17.14 10.49
C ILE A 115 1.41 18.66 10.50
N VAL A 116 1.94 19.15 11.59
CA VAL A 116 2.38 20.51 11.81
C VAL A 116 3.81 20.40 12.22
N THR A 117 4.54 21.42 11.88
CA THR A 117 5.94 21.32 11.55
C THR A 117 6.67 21.68 12.83
N ALA A 118 6.48 20.83 13.83
CA ALA A 118 6.80 21.11 15.21
C ALA A 118 8.31 21.02 15.49
N GLN A 119 9.17 21.09 14.48
CA GLN A 119 10.63 21.12 14.60
C GLN A 119 11.27 21.94 13.46
N GLY A 120 10.50 22.78 12.75
CA GLY A 120 11.02 23.69 11.72
C GLY A 120 10.86 23.25 10.26
N GLU A 121 10.39 22.03 9.97
CA GLU A 121 10.21 21.56 8.58
C GLU A 121 8.76 21.65 8.13
N SER A 122 8.39 22.63 7.30
CA SER A 122 7.01 22.86 6.83
C SER A 122 6.44 21.71 5.97
N ALA A 123 5.12 21.46 6.01
CA ALA A 123 4.50 20.44 5.15
C ALA A 123 4.66 20.85 3.67
N LEU A 124 4.49 22.14 3.39
CA LEU A 124 4.82 22.72 2.10
C LEU A 124 6.29 22.53 1.74
N GLY A 125 7.22 22.70 2.69
CA GLY A 125 8.65 22.53 2.49
C GLY A 125 9.05 21.11 2.10
N LYS A 126 8.39 20.08 2.65
CA LYS A 126 8.58 18.70 2.21
C LYS A 126 8.03 18.46 0.81
N VAL A 127 6.82 18.95 0.53
CA VAL A 127 6.20 18.83 -0.80
C VAL A 127 7.04 19.52 -1.88
N LEU A 128 7.61 20.68 -1.60
CA LEU A 128 8.48 21.41 -2.52
C LEU A 128 9.81 20.71 -2.82
N GLN A 129 10.23 19.74 -2.00
CA GLN A 129 11.41 18.91 -2.26
C GLN A 129 11.10 17.68 -3.12
N LEU A 130 9.82 17.33 -3.29
CA LEU A 130 9.42 16.17 -4.10
C LEU A 130 9.45 16.51 -5.59
N ASN A 131 10.01 15.61 -6.39
CA ASN A 131 10.06 15.73 -7.84
C ASN A 131 9.11 14.74 -8.52
N GLY A 132 8.22 15.24 -9.37
CA GLY A 132 7.41 14.41 -10.26
C GLY A 132 8.21 14.04 -11.51
N TYR A 133 8.14 12.78 -11.91
CA TYR A 133 8.81 12.24 -13.09
C TYR A 133 7.80 11.61 -14.05
N SER A 134 8.07 11.79 -15.33
CA SER A 134 7.53 10.95 -16.40
C SER A 134 8.62 9.94 -16.77
N TYR A 135 8.26 8.67 -16.90
CA TYR A 135 9.22 7.60 -17.16
C TYR A 135 8.57 6.45 -17.92
N ASP A 136 9.42 5.70 -18.62
CA ASP A 136 9.05 4.42 -19.21
C ASP A 136 9.63 3.28 -18.38
N TRP A 137 8.85 2.22 -18.20
CA TRP A 137 9.39 0.99 -17.64
C TRP A 137 10.41 0.36 -18.56
N LYS A 138 11.46 -0.24 -17.97
CA LYS A 138 12.44 -1.04 -18.71
C LYS A 138 11.75 -2.23 -19.38
N ASP A 139 12.30 -2.66 -20.52
CA ASP A 139 11.82 -3.82 -21.25
C ASP A 139 11.69 -5.05 -20.35
N GLY A 140 10.57 -5.77 -20.50
CA GLY A 140 10.27 -6.96 -19.71
C GLY A 140 9.72 -6.70 -18.30
N MET A 141 9.66 -5.44 -17.82
CA MET A 141 9.08 -5.11 -16.51
C MET A 141 7.57 -4.87 -16.55
N VAL A 142 7.00 -4.66 -17.75
CA VAL A 142 5.58 -4.41 -17.95
C VAL A 142 5.03 -5.38 -18.97
N GLN A 143 3.98 -6.09 -18.59
CA GLN A 143 3.17 -6.94 -19.49
C GLN A 143 1.83 -6.29 -19.84
N ARG A 144 1.74 -4.96 -19.71
CA ARG A 144 0.51 -4.23 -19.95
C ARG A 144 0.31 -4.05 -21.45
N SER A 145 -0.58 -4.84 -22.04
CA SER A 145 -1.17 -4.55 -23.36
C SER A 145 -2.52 -3.87 -23.14
N VAL A 146 -2.53 -2.54 -23.07
CA VAL A 146 -3.78 -1.79 -23.23
C VAL A 146 -3.97 -1.58 -24.72
N ASN A 147 -4.94 -2.25 -25.33
CA ASN A 147 -5.30 -2.11 -26.75
C ASN A 147 -4.15 -2.37 -27.76
N GLY A 148 -3.25 -3.31 -27.47
CA GLY A 148 -2.19 -3.71 -28.40
C GLY A 148 -1.03 -2.71 -28.53
N SER A 149 -1.07 -1.58 -27.82
CA SER A 149 0.05 -0.68 -27.65
C SER A 149 0.55 -0.81 -26.21
N GLY A 150 1.74 -1.38 -26.04
CA GLY A 150 2.40 -1.50 -24.74
C GLY A 150 2.72 -0.11 -24.21
N ASN A 151 1.78 0.51 -23.50
CA ASN A 151 2.01 1.80 -22.89
C ASN A 151 2.87 1.61 -21.64
N ASN A 152 4.19 1.54 -21.83
CA ASN A 152 5.18 1.50 -20.75
C ASN A 152 5.35 2.86 -20.06
N HIS A 153 4.70 3.90 -20.58
CA HIS A 153 4.79 5.26 -20.08
C HIS A 153 3.95 5.47 -18.82
N GLN A 154 4.54 6.11 -17.82
CA GLN A 154 3.92 6.43 -16.54
C GLN A 154 4.38 7.78 -16.01
N ILE A 155 3.64 8.30 -15.03
CA ILE A 155 4.01 9.46 -14.24
C ILE A 155 4.00 9.07 -12.77
N GLY A 156 4.99 9.50 -12.01
CA GLY A 156 5.09 9.20 -10.58
C GLY A 156 6.35 9.76 -9.95
N PHE A 157 6.83 9.08 -8.91
CA PHE A 157 8.04 9.45 -8.18
C PHE A 157 9.12 8.37 -8.27
N LEU A 158 10.37 8.76 -8.05
CA LEU A 158 11.44 7.82 -7.74
C LEU A 158 11.44 7.54 -6.24
N ALA A 159 11.18 6.28 -5.86
CA ALA A 159 11.06 5.90 -4.44
C ALA A 159 12.31 6.25 -3.62
N GLN A 160 13.51 6.18 -4.23
CA GLN A 160 14.78 6.50 -3.58
C GLN A 160 14.91 8.00 -3.22
N GLU A 161 14.28 8.89 -3.98
CA GLU A 161 14.26 10.31 -3.64
C GLU A 161 13.22 10.60 -2.57
N VAL A 162 12.03 10.00 -2.70
CA VAL A 162 10.98 10.13 -1.69
C VAL A 162 11.47 9.60 -0.34
N GLU A 163 12.21 8.50 -0.30
CA GLU A 163 12.75 7.89 0.93
C GLU A 163 13.62 8.88 1.73
N LYS A 164 14.31 9.81 1.08
CA LYS A 164 15.14 10.83 1.75
C LYS A 164 14.32 11.92 2.44
N ILE A 165 13.07 12.13 2.02
CA ILE A 165 12.21 13.24 2.46
C ILE A 165 11.07 12.72 3.36
N ILE A 166 10.45 11.61 2.96
CA ILE A 166 9.34 10.92 3.63
C ILE A 166 9.66 9.41 3.64
N PRO A 167 10.59 8.96 4.50
CA PRO A 167 11.01 7.56 4.55
C PRO A 167 9.85 6.60 4.82
N GLU A 168 8.82 7.04 5.56
CA GLU A 168 7.65 6.24 5.91
C GLU A 168 6.77 5.91 4.70
N ALA A 169 6.91 6.66 3.60
CA ALA A 169 6.18 6.39 2.38
C ALA A 169 6.79 5.24 1.56
N VAL A 170 8.01 4.77 1.89
CA VAL A 170 8.79 3.85 1.07
C VAL A 170 9.10 2.57 1.84
N VAL A 171 8.99 1.44 1.15
CA VAL A 171 9.32 0.11 1.68
C VAL A 171 10.22 -0.64 0.71
N THR A 172 11.03 -1.55 1.22
CA THR A 172 11.73 -2.52 0.37
C THR A 172 10.79 -3.71 0.10
N ALA A 173 10.42 -3.91 -1.17
CA ALA A 173 9.40 -4.86 -1.60
C ALA A 173 9.84 -6.33 -1.43
N ASP A 174 11.12 -6.62 -1.71
CA ASP A 174 11.71 -7.95 -1.75
C ASP A 174 13.19 -7.97 -1.32
N SER A 175 13.78 -9.17 -1.26
CA SER A 175 15.18 -9.37 -0.88
C SER A 175 16.19 -8.85 -1.92
N SER A 176 15.75 -8.50 -3.13
CA SER A 176 16.61 -7.92 -4.16
C SER A 176 16.84 -6.42 -3.97
N GLY A 177 16.11 -5.80 -3.03
CA GLY A 177 16.27 -4.39 -2.68
C GLY A 177 15.39 -3.44 -3.48
N VAL A 178 14.43 -3.96 -4.26
CA VAL A 178 13.47 -3.14 -5.01
C VAL A 178 12.67 -2.29 -4.02
N LYS A 179 12.61 -0.98 -4.29
CA LYS A 179 11.84 -0.02 -3.48
C LYS A 179 10.44 0.11 -4.07
N ALA A 180 9.42 0.06 -3.20
CA ALA A 180 8.04 0.36 -3.50
C ALA A 180 7.58 1.50 -2.60
N MET A 181 6.52 2.22 -2.99
CA MET A 181 6.01 3.32 -2.19
C MET A 181 4.50 3.34 -2.08
N SER A 182 4.01 3.90 -0.98
CA SER A 182 2.60 4.18 -0.76
C SER A 182 2.32 5.66 -1.01
N TYR A 183 1.67 5.94 -2.15
CA TYR A 183 1.25 7.30 -2.50
C TYR A 183 0.28 7.91 -1.46
N ASN A 184 -0.42 7.07 -0.69
CA ASN A 184 -1.32 7.54 0.36
C ASN A 184 -0.61 8.28 1.49
N TYR A 185 0.68 8.02 1.73
CA TYR A 185 1.46 8.78 2.72
C TYR A 185 1.69 10.23 2.28
N ILE A 186 1.62 10.52 0.98
CA ILE A 186 1.86 11.87 0.44
C ILE A 186 0.62 12.76 0.63
N ILE A 187 -0.58 12.19 0.56
CA ILE A 187 -1.86 12.93 0.58
C ILE A 187 -1.99 13.86 1.82
N PRO A 188 -1.73 13.40 3.07
CA PRO A 188 -1.81 14.28 4.23
C PRO A 188 -0.83 15.47 4.19
N TYR A 189 0.37 15.29 3.64
CA TYR A 189 1.31 16.40 3.44
C TYR A 189 0.79 17.41 2.43
N LEU A 190 0.17 16.96 1.32
CA LEU A 190 -0.45 17.86 0.34
C LEU A 190 -1.58 18.69 0.96
N VAL A 191 -2.42 18.08 1.80
CA VAL A 191 -3.52 18.77 2.49
C VAL A 191 -2.99 19.90 3.39
N GLU A 192 -1.96 19.63 4.19
CA GLU A 192 -1.39 20.65 5.07
C GLU A 192 -0.57 21.69 4.29
N ALA A 193 0.13 21.31 3.22
CA ALA A 193 0.82 22.24 2.33
C ALA A 193 -0.13 23.25 1.67
N ILE A 194 -1.31 22.81 1.23
CA ILE A 194 -2.34 23.70 0.67
C ILE A 194 -2.87 24.68 1.73
N LYS A 195 -3.07 24.22 2.97
CA LYS A 195 -3.48 25.11 4.08
C LYS A 195 -2.41 26.14 4.42
N GLU A 196 -1.14 25.73 4.48
CA GLU A 196 0.00 26.63 4.68
C GLU A 196 0.12 27.67 3.55
N GLN A 197 -0.05 27.22 2.30
CA GLN A 197 -0.07 28.10 1.14
C GLN A 197 -1.25 29.09 1.18
N GLN A 198 -2.45 28.62 1.56
CA GLN A 198 -3.64 29.47 1.69
C GLN A 198 -3.46 30.56 2.75
N LYS A 199 -2.88 30.21 3.91
CA LYS A 199 -2.53 31.18 4.95
C LYS A 199 -1.57 32.25 4.43
N THR A 200 -0.53 31.84 3.69
CA THR A 200 0.43 32.77 3.09
C THR A 200 -0.25 33.73 2.10
N ILE A 201 -1.21 33.23 1.30
CA ILE A 201 -1.98 34.05 0.36
C ILE A 201 -2.83 35.10 1.09
N GLU A 202 -3.47 34.72 2.20
CA GLU A 202 -4.27 35.63 3.01
C GLU A 202 -3.43 36.74 3.63
N GLU A 203 -2.26 36.40 4.19
CA GLU A 203 -1.31 37.35 4.73
C GLU A 203 -0.81 38.33 3.65
N LEU A 204 -0.46 37.84 2.47
CA LEU A 204 -0.04 38.68 1.34
C LEU A 204 -1.15 39.63 0.88
N LYS A 205 -2.42 39.19 0.85
CA LYS A 205 -3.55 40.06 0.50
C LYS A 205 -3.73 41.20 1.48
N VAL A 206 -3.58 40.94 2.78
CA VAL A 206 -3.66 41.98 3.82
C VAL A 206 -2.54 43.01 3.61
N LEU A 207 -1.30 42.55 3.42
CA LEU A 207 -0.16 43.45 3.18
C LEU A 207 -0.32 44.31 1.92
N ILE A 208 -0.89 43.75 0.85
CA ILE A 208 -1.18 44.51 -0.38
C ILE A 208 -2.25 45.58 -0.12
N ALA A 209 -3.32 45.25 0.60
CA ALA A 209 -4.38 46.20 0.94
C ALA A 209 -3.85 47.36 1.80
N GLU A 210 -2.99 47.07 2.79
CA GLU A 210 -2.32 48.07 3.61
C GLU A 210 -1.43 48.99 2.77
N LYS A 211 -0.59 48.42 1.90
CA LYS A 211 0.27 49.20 0.99
C LYS A 211 -0.52 50.10 0.04
N GLN A 212 -1.69 49.65 -0.43
CA GLN A 212 -2.57 50.48 -1.26
C GLN A 212 -3.18 51.64 -0.47
N ARG A 213 -3.61 51.40 0.78
CA ARG A 213 -4.13 52.47 1.66
C ARG A 213 -3.08 53.54 1.94
N THR A 214 -1.85 53.14 2.30
CA THR A 214 -0.77 54.10 2.58
C THR A 214 -0.40 54.92 1.35
N LYS A 215 -0.35 54.30 0.16
CA LYS A 215 -0.08 54.99 -1.10
C LYS A 215 -1.16 56.03 -1.43
N ASN A 216 -2.43 55.67 -1.29
CA ASN A 216 -3.55 56.57 -1.58
C ASN A 216 -3.61 57.74 -0.58
N ALA A 217 -3.29 57.50 0.70
CA ALA A 217 -3.20 58.57 1.70
C ALA A 217 -2.07 59.58 1.38
N SER A 218 -0.93 59.13 0.85
CA SER A 218 0.15 60.04 0.44
C SER A 218 -0.16 60.90 -0.79
N LEU A 219 -1.06 60.46 -1.67
CA LEU A 219 -1.49 61.20 -2.86
C LEU A 219 -2.56 62.26 -2.54
N ALA A 220 -3.27 62.10 -1.42
CA ALA A 220 -4.34 63.00 -0.98
C ALA A 220 -3.85 64.12 -0.02
N ALA A 221 -2.58 64.13 0.37
CA ALA A 221 -2.02 65.21 1.17
C ALA A 221 -1.99 66.51 0.34
N PRO A 222 -2.54 67.63 0.83
CA PRO A 222 -2.59 68.86 0.05
C PRO A 222 -1.16 69.33 -0.26
N VAL A 223 -0.90 69.61 -1.54
CA VAL A 223 0.32 70.30 -1.97
C VAL A 223 0.40 71.60 -1.17
N PRO A 224 1.49 71.88 -0.44
CA PRO A 224 1.61 73.13 0.29
C PRO A 224 1.52 74.28 -0.71
N ILE A 225 0.42 75.03 -0.65
CA ILE A 225 0.23 76.26 -1.42
C ILE A 225 1.28 77.23 -0.88
N ASN A 226 2.36 77.41 -1.65
CA ASN A 226 3.36 78.43 -1.35
C ASN A 226 2.74 79.80 -1.67
N THR A 227 2.05 80.38 -0.69
CA THR A 227 1.66 81.78 -0.72
C THR A 227 2.92 82.62 -0.62
N LYS A 228 3.53 82.91 -1.78
CA LYS A 228 4.46 84.04 -1.90
C LYS A 228 3.69 85.28 -1.45
N LYS A 229 4.07 85.83 -0.30
CA LYS A 229 3.68 87.18 0.08
C LYS A 229 4.27 88.13 -0.96
N GLU A 230 3.39 88.81 -1.70
CA GLU A 230 3.75 90.01 -2.43
C GLU A 230 4.05 91.10 -1.39
N GLU A 231 5.30 91.53 -1.35
CA GLU A 231 5.76 92.82 -0.82
C GLU A 231 6.51 93.55 -1.95
#